data_AF-A0AB39KHV6-F1
#
_entry.id   AF-A0AB39KHV6-F1
#
_cell.length_a   1.000
_cell.length_b   1.000
_cell.length_c   1.000
_cell.angle_alpha   90.00
_cell.angle_beta   90.00
_cell.angle_gamma   90.00
#
_symmetry.space_group_name_H-M   'P 1'
#
loop_
_entity.id
_entity.type
_entity.pdbx_description
1 polymer ?
#
loop_
_entity_poly.entity_id
_entity_poly.type
_entity_poly.pdbx_seq_one_letter_code
_entity_poly.pdbx_strand_id
1 'polypeptide(L)'
;MVENNLNDEVIKIFIESRLVKYENFNLVQGSIGRSFNRYDVVFRLNERHLELVSIEENKVLEKVQIVDMEASECIAFAKQAYMVFHQTICEIKKSH
;
A
#
# COMPACT_ATOMS: atom_id res chain seq x y z
N MET A 1 -0.46 17.61 15.65
CA MET A 1 0.03 17.84 14.27
C MET A 1 0.85 16.62 13.94
N VAL A 2 0.41 15.80 12.98
CA VAL A 2 1.23 14.66 12.54
C VAL A 2 2.38 15.26 11.75
N GLU A 3 3.59 15.25 12.32
CA GLU A 3 4.77 15.48 11.51
C GLU A 3 4.79 14.36 10.47
N ASN A 4 4.46 14.68 9.22
CA ASN A 4 4.62 13.75 8.12
C ASN A 4 6.12 13.47 8.01
N ASN A 5 6.54 12.31 8.51
CA ASN A 5 7.91 11.87 8.41
C ASN A 5 8.22 11.69 6.91
N LEU A 6 9.23 12.41 6.41
CA LEU A 6 9.65 12.33 5.01
C LEU A 6 9.93 10.88 4.58
N ASN A 7 10.43 10.04 5.49
CA ASN A 7 10.67 8.63 5.25
C ASN A 7 9.36 7.88 4.95
N ASP A 8 8.29 8.15 5.71
CA ASP A 8 7.00 7.49 5.55
C ASP A 8 6.39 7.82 4.17
N GLU A 9 6.51 9.08 3.73
CA GLU A 9 6.09 9.51 2.39
C GLU A 9 6.93 8.89 1.27
N VAL A 10 8.26 8.83 1.43
CA VAL A 10 9.15 8.17 0.46
C VAL A 10 8.80 6.69 0.31
N ILE A 11 8.56 6.01 1.42
CA ILE A 11 8.14 4.60 1.44
C ILE A 11 6.79 4.44 0.74
N LYS A 12 5.80 5.27 1.07
CA LYS A 12 4.46 5.26 0.45
C LYS A 12 4.56 5.44 -1.06
N ILE A 13 5.24 6.49 -1.52
CA ILE A 13 5.39 6.81 -2.96
C ILE A 13 6.07 5.66 -3.70
N PHE A 14 7.10 5.05 -3.10
CA PHE A 14 7.77 3.91 -3.71
C PHE A 14 6.80 2.74 -3.94
N ILE A 15 5.99 2.39 -2.93
CA ILE A 15 5.03 1.29 -3.02
C ILE A 15 3.92 1.62 -4.02
N GLU A 16 3.36 2.83 -3.96
CA GLU A 16 2.35 3.31 -4.92
C GLU A 16 2.86 3.20 -6.37
N SER A 17 4.10 3.62 -6.61
CA SER A 17 4.73 3.52 -7.93
C SER A 17 4.84 2.07 -8.43
N ARG A 18 5.11 1.12 -7.52
CA ARG A 18 5.15 -0.30 -7.85
C ARG A 18 3.75 -0.86 -8.12
N LEU A 19 2.76 -0.52 -7.29
CA LEU A 19 1.37 -0.95 -7.46
C LEU A 19 0.79 -0.47 -8.80
N VAL A 20 1.08 0.77 -9.19
CA VAL A 20 0.69 1.29 -10.51
C VAL A 20 1.38 0.51 -11.63
N LYS A 21 2.70 0.35 -11.53
CA LYS A 21 3.51 -0.25 -12.61
C LYS A 21 3.27 -1.74 -12.83
N TYR A 22 3.07 -2.50 -11.75
CA TYR A 22 3.07 -3.96 -11.79
C TYR A 22 1.71 -4.58 -11.44
N GLU A 23 0.88 -3.87 -10.67
CA GLU A 23 -0.40 -4.36 -10.19
C GLU A 23 -1.60 -3.63 -10.82
N ASN A 24 -1.40 -2.80 -11.83
CA ASN A 24 -2.46 -2.04 -12.53
C ASN A 24 -3.37 -1.23 -11.57
N PHE A 25 -2.83 -0.75 -10.46
CA PHE A 25 -3.55 0.21 -9.63
C PHE A 25 -3.55 1.57 -10.32
N ASN A 26 -4.58 2.37 -10.06
CA ASN A 26 -4.76 3.70 -10.62
C ASN A 26 -5.10 4.71 -9.51
N LEU A 27 -4.87 5.99 -9.79
CA LEU A 27 -5.30 7.06 -8.89
C LEU A 27 -6.82 7.23 -8.97
N VAL A 28 -7.52 6.96 -7.86
CA VAL A 28 -8.97 7.12 -7.72
C VAL A 28 -9.23 7.97 -6.48
N GLN A 29 -9.83 9.14 -6.67
CA GLN A 29 -10.23 10.06 -5.58
C GLN A 29 -9.10 10.39 -4.57
N GLY A 30 -7.87 10.51 -5.05
CA GLY A 30 -6.71 10.87 -4.21
C GLY A 30 -6.01 9.68 -3.53
N SER A 31 -6.46 8.45 -3.79
CA SER A 31 -5.84 7.21 -3.31
C SER A 31 -5.46 6.31 -4.48
N ILE A 32 -4.48 5.43 -4.30
CA ILE A 32 -4.11 4.41 -5.29
C ILE A 32 -4.99 3.19 -5.06
N GLY A 33 -5.80 2.81 -6.05
CA GLY A 33 -6.77 1.72 -5.93
C GLY A 33 -6.95 0.89 -7.20
N ARG A 34 -7.57 -0.27 -7.04
CA ARG A 34 -7.90 -1.20 -8.13
C ARG A 34 -9.16 -2.00 -7.80
N SER A 35 -9.99 -2.22 -8.82
CA SER A 35 -11.13 -3.14 -8.75
C SER A 35 -10.75 -4.54 -9.26
N PHE A 36 -11.13 -5.57 -8.52
CA PHE A 36 -11.01 -6.98 -8.88
C PHE A 36 -12.42 -7.59 -8.95
N ASN A 37 -13.04 -7.63 -10.12
CA ASN A 37 -14.40 -8.17 -10.29
C ASN A 37 -15.43 -7.61 -9.28
N ARG A 38 -15.47 -6.28 -9.14
CA ARG A 38 -16.29 -5.52 -8.17
C ARG A 38 -15.83 -5.63 -6.71
N TYR A 39 -14.59 -6.05 -6.49
CA TYR A 39 -13.91 -5.98 -5.21
C TYR A 39 -12.86 -4.88 -5.26
N ASP A 40 -13.21 -3.70 -4.75
CA ASP A 40 -12.41 -2.48 -4.78
C ASP A 40 -11.45 -2.43 -3.61
N VAL A 41 -10.17 -2.37 -3.96
CA VAL A 41 -9.06 -2.37 -3.03
C VAL A 41 -8.29 -1.07 -3.16
N VAL A 42 -7.99 -0.43 -2.03
CA VAL A 42 -7.20 0.80 -1.96
C VAL A 42 -5.98 0.62 -1.09
N PHE A 43 -4.88 1.25 -1.51
CA PHE A 43 -3.67 1.40 -0.73
C PHE A 43 -3.65 2.79 -0.09
N ARG A 44 -3.32 2.85 1.21
CA ARG A 44 -3.22 4.12 1.94
C ARG A 44 -2.14 4.08 3.01
N LEU A 45 -1.67 5.26 3.40
CA LEU A 45 -0.90 5.48 4.61
C LEU A 45 -1.84 6.03 5.68
N ASN A 46 -1.94 5.36 6.81
CA ASN A 46 -2.74 5.77 7.95
C ASN A 46 -1.83 5.87 9.18
N GLU A 47 -1.59 7.09 9.64
CA GLU A 47 -0.53 7.42 10.62
C GLU A 47 0.82 6.89 10.10
N ARG A 48 1.33 5.80 10.69
CA ARG A 48 2.57 5.14 10.26
C ARG A 48 2.34 3.71 9.79
N HIS A 49 1.14 3.43 9.29
CA HIS A 49 0.76 2.12 8.79
C HIS A 49 0.42 2.19 7.32
N LEU A 50 1.11 1.36 6.53
CA LEU A 50 0.77 1.10 5.15
C LEU A 50 -0.34 0.06 5.15
N GLU A 51 -1.49 0.38 4.57
CA GLU A 51 -2.68 -0.45 4.61
C GLU A 51 -3.18 -0.73 3.20
N LEU A 52 -3.57 -1.99 2.97
CA LEU A 52 -4.39 -2.41 1.83
C LEU A 52 -5.79 -2.69 2.36
N VAL A 53 -6.81 -2.06 1.80
CA VAL A 53 -8.17 -2.03 2.37
C VAL A 53 -9.19 -2.38 1.31
N SER A 54 -10.14 -3.27 1.62
CA SER A 54 -11.35 -3.45 0.82
C SER A 54 -12.37 -2.38 1.19
N ILE A 55 -12.88 -1.68 0.17
CA ILE A 55 -13.90 -0.65 0.36
C ILE A 55 -15.25 -1.29 0.70
N GLU A 56 -15.62 -2.38 0.02
CA GLU A 56 -16.90 -3.06 0.21
C GLU A 56 -17.04 -3.65 1.61
N GLU A 57 -15.97 -4.27 2.10
CA GLU A 57 -15.96 -4.92 3.41
C GLU A 57 -15.61 -3.95 4.55
N ASN A 58 -15.18 -2.71 4.21
CA ASN A 58 -14.59 -1.76 5.14
C ASN A 58 -13.53 -2.41 6.04
N LYS A 59 -12.66 -3.22 5.43
CA LYS A 59 -11.74 -4.12 6.14
C LYS A 59 -10.31 -3.91 5.66
N VAL A 60 -9.38 -3.85 6.62
CA VAL A 60 -7.94 -3.90 6.33
C VAL A 60 -7.57 -5.34 5.98
N LEU A 61 -7.13 -5.53 4.74
CA LEU A 61 -6.72 -6.82 4.19
C LEU A 61 -5.28 -7.14 4.57
N GLU A 62 -4.42 -6.13 4.57
CA GLU A 62 -3.01 -6.25 4.93
C GLU A 62 -2.50 -4.93 5.51
N LYS A 63 -1.56 -5.02 6.44
CA LYS A 63 -1.05 -3.88 7.20
C LYS A 63 0.42 -4.05 7.56
N VAL A 64 1.24 -3.06 7.20
CA VAL A 64 2.66 -3.00 7.55
C VAL A 64 2.94 -1.73 8.35
N GLN A 65 3.45 -1.88 9.57
CA GLN A 65 3.90 -0.76 10.41
C GLN A 65 5.26 -0.25 9.92
N ILE A 66 5.34 1.06 9.67
CA ILE A 66 6.60 1.75 9.43
C ILE A 66 7.29 1.96 10.79
N VAL A 67 8.51 1.46 10.91
CA VAL A 67 9.35 1.65 12.10
C VAL A 67 10.30 2.83 11.89
N ASP A 68 10.85 3.36 12.97
CA ASP A 68 11.93 4.34 12.85
C ASP A 68 13.15 3.69 12.19
N MET A 69 13.65 4.36 11.15
CA MET A 69 14.76 3.87 10.34
C MET A 69 15.51 5.05 9.71
N GLU A 70 16.76 4.81 9.33
CA GLU A 70 17.54 5.79 8.59
C GLU A 70 17.03 5.95 7.16
N ALA A 71 17.25 7.13 6.56
CA ALA A 71 16.81 7.41 5.18
C ALA A 71 17.39 6.41 4.16
N SER A 72 18.59 5.88 4.44
CA SER A 72 19.26 4.86 3.62
C SER A 72 18.53 3.51 3.61
N GLU A 73 17.70 3.23 4.60
CA GLU A 73 17.00 1.95 4.79
C GLU A 73 15.59 1.96 4.19
N CYS A 74 15.03 3.15 3.93
CA CYS A 74 13.66 3.34 3.44
C CYS A 74 13.33 2.52 2.19
N ILE A 75 14.24 2.48 1.21
CA ILE A 75 14.01 1.74 -0.04
C ILE A 75 14.07 0.22 0.18
N ALA A 76 14.92 -0.25 1.09
CA ALA A 76 14.97 -1.67 1.42
C ALA A 76 13.69 -2.10 2.14
N PHE A 77 13.24 -1.31 3.12
CA PHE A 77 11.96 -1.52 3.80
C PHE A 77 10.79 -1.48 2.82
N ALA A 78 10.70 -0.46 1.97
CA ALA A 78 9.60 -0.30 1.01
C ALA A 78 9.51 -1.47 0.03
N LYS A 79 10.66 -2.04 -0.39
CA LYS A 79 10.68 -3.27 -1.21
C LYS A 79 10.11 -4.47 -0.45
N GLN A 80 10.49 -4.66 0.80
CA GLN A 80 9.98 -5.76 1.62
C GLN A 80 8.47 -5.61 1.88
N ALA A 81 8.03 -4.41 2.27
CA ALA A 81 6.62 -4.09 2.45
C ALA A 81 5.80 -4.32 1.17
N TYR A 82 6.32 -3.90 0.01
CA TYR A 82 5.68 -4.17 -1.28
C TYR A 82 5.46 -5.67 -1.53
N MET A 83 6.43 -6.52 -1.18
CA MET A 83 6.28 -7.97 -1.38
C MET A 83 5.14 -8.56 -0.55
N VAL A 84 4.90 -8.03 0.65
CA VAL A 84 3.76 -8.41 1.49
C VAL A 84 2.45 -8.06 0.77
N PHE A 85 2.29 -6.82 0.32
CA PHE A 85 1.09 -6.40 -0.41
C PHE A 85 0.89 -7.15 -1.73
N HIS A 86 1.97 -7.42 -2.46
CA HIS A 86 1.93 -8.19 -3.70
C HIS A 86 1.37 -9.60 -3.47
N GLN A 87 1.76 -10.25 -2.37
CA GLN A 87 1.25 -11.57 -2.01
C GLN A 87 -0.27 -11.51 -1.76
N THR A 88 -0.74 -10.56 -0.94
CA THR A 88 -2.17 -10.36 -0.67
C THR A 88 -2.95 -10.08 -1.96
N ILE A 89 -2.43 -9.23 -2.85
CA ILE A 89 -3.07 -8.93 -4.15
C ILE A 89 -3.14 -10.19 -5.03
N CYS A 90 -2.11 -11.02 -5.04
CA CYS A 90 -2.13 -12.29 -5.76
C CYS A 90 -3.18 -13.26 -5.23
N GLU A 91 -3.46 -13.25 -3.93
CA GLU A 91 -4.52 -14.05 -3.32
C GLU A 91 -5.91 -13.53 -3.70
N ILE A 92 -6.12 -12.21 -3.63
CA ILE A 92 -7.38 -11.57 -4.05
C ILE A 92 -7.71 -11.93 -5.51
N LYS A 93 -6.72 -11.84 -6.41
CA LYS A 93 -6.87 -12.20 -7.84
C LYS A 93 -7.26 -13.66 -8.10
N LYS A 94 -7.00 -14.57 -7.16
CA LYS A 94 -7.40 -15.98 -7.29
C LYS A 94 -8.83 -16.20 -6.80
N SER A 95 -9.27 -15.40 -5.85
CA SER A 95 -10.58 -15.49 -5.21
C SER A 95 -11.66 -14.67 -5.92
N HIS A 96 -11.26 -13.69 -6.72
CA HIS A 96 -12.15 -12.77 -7.45
C HIS A 96 -11.76 -12.75 -8.93
#